data_AF-A0A1D2N5D2-F1
#
_entry.id   AF-A0A1D2N5D2-F1
#
_cell.length_a   1.000
_cell.length_b   1.000
_cell.length_c   1.000
_cell.angle_alpha   90.00
_cell.angle_beta   90.00
_cell.angle_gamma   90.00
#
_symmetry.space_group_name_H-M   'P 1'
#
loop_
_entity.id
_entity.type
_entity.pdbx_description
1 polymer ?
#
loop_
_entity_poly.entity_id
_entity_poly.type
_entity_poly.pdbx_seq_one_letter_code
_entity_poly.pdbx_strand_id
1 'polypeptide(L)'
;MSAEQCQLPARWEGSWFQSGVHQTITINRSTISTKGRCLESEGEKYLLKNEKDNCFRCVVFHEKHLNVLQYKETFCIPDRSPLRTICSTISGDANLFSMFRLDGAPIDCPFKGPLTFTYNRGHGDCRYPVSTIESCIHPSRVLLNYQACPDIPGTESAVEELQCLAAWKEGSFRYLVGLIQYRHHASYEERFRCFAYEKSKKGGVFSGNYGNFANNSAVSLALGSTSKDSASLVSVPAGGTSSVAVGSMSTNSNNNNNQQNDLLFRVAMSGDASCNGLLPNEGSRTMLFKKGSTPKPCQFPSWVQAHTQWHTLDQRSTYAFDSSTLRVSNSSDPTGISPSTLSMTAVCHQILDNPTLDKVMLVLQSTSEW
;
A
#
# COMPACT_ATOMS: atom_id res chain seq x y z
N MET A 1 -43.94 4.50 33.61
CA MET A 1 -43.20 4.15 32.38
C MET A 1 -41.94 4.99 32.37
N SER A 2 -40.79 4.42 32.71
CA SER A 2 -39.51 5.13 32.66
C SER A 2 -39.24 5.52 31.21
N ALA A 3 -39.07 6.82 30.93
CA ALA A 3 -38.51 7.25 29.67
C ALA A 3 -37.15 6.56 29.53
N GLU A 4 -37.00 5.65 28.57
CA GLU A 4 -35.70 5.06 28.29
C GLU A 4 -34.76 6.20 27.91
N GLN A 5 -33.83 6.48 28.81
CA GLN A 5 -32.80 7.50 28.65
C GLN A 5 -31.97 7.10 27.44
N CYS A 6 -31.72 8.02 26.50
CA CYS A 6 -30.85 7.68 25.36
C CYS A 6 -29.48 7.22 25.88
N GLN A 7 -29.10 6.00 25.50
CA GLN A 7 -27.83 5.40 25.85
C GLN A 7 -27.04 5.03 24.59
N LEU A 8 -25.83 5.54 24.52
CA LEU A 8 -24.82 5.11 23.57
C LEU A 8 -24.30 3.73 23.99
N PRO A 9 -23.97 2.83 23.04
CA PRO A 9 -23.41 1.52 23.35
C PRO A 9 -22.19 1.61 24.26
N ALA A 10 -22.20 0.86 25.38
CA ALA A 10 -21.12 0.91 26.37
C ALA A 10 -19.73 0.58 25.78
N ARG A 11 -19.67 -0.26 24.74
CA ARG A 11 -18.42 -0.59 24.03
C ARG A 11 -17.82 0.60 23.26
N TRP A 12 -18.59 1.65 22.98
CA TRP A 12 -18.08 2.86 22.34
C TRP A 12 -17.44 3.82 23.34
N GLU A 13 -17.64 3.61 24.65
CA GLU A 13 -17.04 4.46 25.68
C GLU A 13 -15.52 4.49 25.53
N GLY A 14 -14.91 5.67 25.64
CA GLY A 14 -13.45 5.83 25.52
C GLY A 14 -13.03 7.00 24.66
N SER A 15 -11.78 6.96 24.21
CA SER A 15 -11.12 8.05 23.49
C SER A 15 -10.96 7.75 22.01
N TRP A 16 -11.39 8.69 21.18
CA TRP A 16 -11.46 8.53 19.74
C TRP A 16 -10.79 9.70 19.01
N PHE A 17 -10.20 9.39 17.87
CA PHE A 17 -9.61 10.35 16.96
C PHE A 17 -10.45 10.46 15.69
N GLN A 18 -10.55 11.68 15.16
CA GLN A 18 -11.20 11.97 13.88
C GLN A 18 -10.35 12.99 13.14
N SER A 19 -10.17 12.78 11.83
CA SER A 19 -9.45 13.73 10.99
C SER A 19 -10.16 15.11 10.94
N GLY A 20 -9.38 16.18 11.03
CA GLY A 20 -9.83 17.57 11.11
C GLY A 20 -10.28 18.02 12.50
N VAL A 21 -10.29 17.13 13.50
CA VAL A 21 -10.68 17.46 14.88
C VAL A 21 -9.45 17.49 15.77
N HIS A 22 -9.06 18.69 16.20
CA HIS A 22 -7.83 18.88 16.99
C HIS A 22 -7.85 18.19 18.36
N GLN A 23 -9.02 18.09 19.00
CA GLN A 23 -9.16 17.50 20.32
C GLN A 23 -9.64 16.06 20.25
N THR A 24 -9.16 15.22 21.16
CA THR A 24 -9.67 13.85 21.33
C THR A 24 -11.18 13.88 21.60
N ILE A 25 -11.92 13.04 20.88
CA ILE A 25 -13.36 12.87 21.08
C ILE A 25 -13.55 11.84 22.18
N THR A 26 -14.21 12.22 23.27
CA THR A 26 -14.56 11.31 24.36
C THR A 26 -16.02 10.92 24.21
N ILE A 27 -16.28 9.61 24.17
CA ILE A 27 -17.62 9.05 24.18
C ILE A 27 -17.88 8.49 25.58
N ASN A 28 -18.99 8.89 26.19
CA ASN A 28 -19.55 8.32 27.40
C ASN A 28 -20.91 7.69 27.08
N ARG A 29 -21.59 7.08 28.06
CA ARG A 29 -22.92 6.47 27.86
C ARG A 29 -24.00 7.43 27.34
N SER A 30 -23.88 8.72 27.57
CA SER A 30 -24.94 9.69 27.22
C SER A 30 -24.42 10.94 26.52
N THR A 31 -23.11 11.06 26.29
CA THR A 31 -22.50 12.26 25.71
C THR A 31 -21.35 11.93 24.77
N ILE A 32 -21.18 12.77 23.75
CA ILE A 32 -20.01 12.78 22.86
C ILE A 32 -19.43 14.18 22.93
N SER A 33 -18.16 14.34 23.31
CA SER A 33 -17.57 15.65 23.67
C SER A 33 -17.73 16.72 22.59
N THR A 34 -17.65 16.35 21.31
CA THR A 34 -17.76 17.27 20.16
C THR A 34 -19.19 17.47 19.64
N LYS A 35 -20.16 16.65 20.08
CA LYS A 35 -21.53 16.66 19.54
C LYS A 35 -22.61 16.96 20.59
N GLY A 36 -22.32 16.73 21.86
CA GLY A 36 -23.20 17.02 22.99
C GLY A 36 -23.89 15.79 23.59
N ARG A 37 -25.06 16.00 24.20
CA ARG A 37 -25.81 14.98 24.95
C ARG A 37 -26.79 14.24 24.06
N CYS A 38 -26.88 12.92 24.20
CA CYS A 38 -27.93 12.16 23.54
C CYS A 38 -29.30 12.35 24.21
N LEU A 39 -30.32 12.55 23.39
CA LEU A 39 -31.70 12.74 23.82
C LEU A 39 -32.60 11.59 23.42
N GLU A 40 -32.45 11.09 22.19
CA GLU A 40 -33.28 10.03 21.61
C GLU A 40 -32.40 9.10 20.75
N SER A 41 -32.74 7.82 20.71
CA SER A 41 -32.05 6.81 19.90
C SER A 41 -33.05 5.84 19.29
N GLU A 42 -32.87 5.51 18.01
CA GLU A 42 -33.63 4.48 17.31
C GLU A 42 -32.72 3.72 16.34
N GLY A 43 -32.38 2.48 16.67
CA GLY A 43 -31.44 1.67 15.89
C GLY A 43 -30.06 2.30 15.80
N GLU A 44 -29.62 2.64 14.59
CA GLU A 44 -28.35 3.31 14.31
C GLU A 44 -28.42 4.85 14.38
N LYS A 45 -29.62 5.41 14.63
CA LYS A 45 -29.87 6.86 14.60
C LYS A 45 -29.93 7.43 16.00
N TYR A 46 -29.25 8.56 16.21
CA TYR A 46 -29.15 9.23 17.50
C TYR A 46 -29.40 10.73 17.34
N LEU A 47 -30.20 11.30 18.23
CA LEU A 47 -30.43 12.73 18.32
C LEU A 47 -29.54 13.32 19.41
N LEU A 48 -28.58 14.14 19.02
CA LEU A 48 -27.63 14.79 19.92
C LEU A 48 -27.95 16.29 20.02
N LYS A 49 -27.95 16.82 21.24
CA LYS A 49 -28.06 18.27 21.51
C LYS A 49 -26.70 18.81 21.93
N ASN A 50 -26.15 19.72 21.14
CA ASN A 50 -24.99 20.51 21.55
C ASN A 50 -25.46 21.69 22.40
N GLU A 51 -24.99 21.76 23.64
CA GLU A 51 -25.38 22.84 24.55
C GLU A 51 -24.68 24.16 24.24
N LYS A 52 -23.50 24.12 23.61
CA LYS A 52 -22.75 25.34 23.23
C LYS A 52 -23.41 26.07 22.07
N ASP A 53 -23.79 25.32 21.04
CA ASP A 53 -24.43 25.85 19.83
C ASP A 53 -25.96 26.00 20.01
N ASN A 54 -26.51 25.46 21.10
CA ASN A 54 -27.94 25.29 21.35
C ASN A 54 -28.71 24.74 20.13
N CYS A 55 -28.21 23.63 19.55
CA CYS A 55 -28.84 23.00 18.40
C CYS A 55 -28.82 21.48 18.47
N PHE A 56 -29.63 20.88 17.60
CA PHE A 56 -29.83 19.46 17.45
C PHE A 56 -29.17 18.96 16.18
N ARG A 57 -28.54 17.80 16.27
CA ARG A 57 -27.98 17.07 15.12
C ARG A 57 -28.47 15.63 15.18
N CYS A 58 -28.98 15.10 14.08
CA CYS A 58 -29.11 13.66 13.95
C CYS A 58 -27.76 13.10 13.49
N VAL A 59 -27.34 12.01 14.12
CA VAL A 59 -26.16 11.24 13.75
C VAL A 59 -26.57 9.80 13.49
N VAL A 60 -26.13 9.25 12.37
CA VAL A 60 -26.34 7.84 12.01
C VAL A 60 -25.00 7.13 12.07
N PHE A 61 -24.82 6.25 13.05
CA PHE A 61 -23.57 5.55 13.29
C PHE A 61 -23.59 4.14 12.68
N HIS A 62 -22.47 3.78 12.05
CA HIS A 62 -22.18 2.44 11.56
C HIS A 62 -20.92 1.93 12.26
N GLU A 63 -21.09 0.90 13.08
CA GLU A 63 -19.98 0.22 13.74
C GLU A 63 -19.31 -0.75 12.77
N LYS A 64 -18.20 -0.35 12.16
CA LYS A 64 -17.45 -1.18 11.21
C LYS A 64 -16.54 -2.19 11.92
N HIS A 65 -16.00 -1.80 13.06
CA HIS A 65 -15.17 -2.61 13.95
C HIS A 65 -15.20 -2.02 15.37
N LEU A 66 -14.78 -2.77 16.39
CA LEU A 66 -14.68 -2.25 17.77
C LEU A 66 -13.79 -1.00 17.88
N ASN A 67 -12.82 -0.85 16.98
CA ASN A 67 -11.91 0.28 16.92
C ASN A 67 -12.26 1.32 15.84
N VAL A 68 -13.37 1.14 15.10
CA VAL A 68 -13.74 1.99 13.96
C VAL A 68 -15.25 2.25 13.95
N LEU A 69 -15.61 3.51 14.14
CA LEU A 69 -16.96 4.00 13.95
C LEU A 69 -17.00 4.90 12.73
N GLN A 70 -17.99 4.70 11.87
CA GLN A 70 -18.29 5.64 10.80
C GLN A 70 -19.64 6.27 11.05
N TYR A 71 -19.82 7.52 10.63
CA TYR A 71 -21.12 8.16 10.78
C TYR A 71 -21.38 9.24 9.73
N LYS A 72 -22.66 9.53 9.52
CA LYS A 72 -23.13 10.73 8.84
C LYS A 72 -23.94 11.56 9.83
N GLU A 73 -23.96 12.87 9.63
CA GLU A 73 -24.75 13.76 10.47
C GLU A 73 -25.44 14.86 9.69
N THR A 74 -26.48 15.43 10.29
CA THR A 74 -27.11 16.65 9.79
C THR A 74 -26.30 17.88 10.18
N PHE A 75 -26.60 18.99 9.52
CA PHE A 75 -26.20 20.30 10.02
C PHE A 75 -26.87 20.62 11.38
N CYS A 76 -26.41 21.68 12.02
CA CYS A 76 -26.93 22.21 13.27
C CYS A 76 -28.35 22.78 13.07
N ILE A 77 -29.35 22.12 13.64
CA ILE A 77 -30.77 22.52 13.51
C ILE A 77 -31.23 23.14 14.84
N PRO A 78 -31.68 24.40 14.87
CA PRO A 78 -32.09 25.06 16.12
C PRO A 78 -33.34 24.45 16.76
N ASP A 79 -34.30 24.05 15.94
CA ASP A 79 -35.60 23.59 16.40
C ASP A 79 -35.61 22.10 16.74
N ARG A 80 -36.16 21.77 17.91
CA ARG A 80 -36.35 20.37 18.29
C ARG A 80 -37.46 19.77 17.44
N SER A 81 -37.11 18.74 16.69
CA SER A 81 -38.05 17.88 15.95
C SER A 81 -37.82 16.41 16.32
N PRO A 82 -38.79 15.52 16.07
CA PRO A 82 -38.62 14.08 16.30
C PRO A 82 -37.41 13.52 15.54
N LEU A 83 -36.75 12.52 16.13
CA LEU A 83 -35.56 11.86 15.56
C LEU A 83 -35.75 11.51 14.07
N ARG A 84 -36.86 10.83 13.71
CA ARG A 84 -37.13 10.41 12.33
C ARG A 84 -37.10 11.58 11.33
N THR A 85 -37.69 12.72 11.70
CA THR A 85 -37.78 13.91 10.84
C THR A 85 -36.40 14.51 10.62
N ILE A 86 -35.63 14.73 11.69
CA ILE A 86 -34.29 15.31 11.58
C ILE A 86 -33.39 14.38 10.78
N CYS A 87 -33.37 13.09 11.09
CA CYS A 87 -32.53 12.13 10.38
C CYS A 87 -32.90 11.94 8.90
N SER A 88 -34.14 12.24 8.50
CA SER A 88 -34.56 12.17 7.10
C SER A 88 -33.92 13.26 6.23
N THR A 89 -33.37 14.30 6.85
CA THR A 89 -32.66 15.39 6.15
C THR A 89 -31.22 15.03 5.76
N ILE A 90 -30.70 13.90 6.22
CA ILE A 90 -29.37 13.42 5.82
C ILE A 90 -29.47 12.93 4.37
N SER A 91 -28.80 13.65 3.47
CA SER A 91 -28.75 13.30 2.06
C SER A 91 -27.81 12.12 1.79
N GLY A 92 -28.00 11.44 0.66
CA GLY A 92 -27.16 10.30 0.27
C GLY A 92 -25.69 10.68 0.06
N ASP A 93 -25.44 11.89 -0.42
CA ASP A 93 -24.14 12.52 -0.64
C ASP A 93 -23.56 13.20 0.61
N ALA A 94 -24.27 13.19 1.75
CA ALA A 94 -23.75 13.75 2.99
C ALA A 94 -22.41 13.11 3.37
N ASN A 95 -21.52 13.94 3.91
CA ASN A 95 -20.15 13.56 4.27
C ASN A 95 -20.15 12.36 5.23
N LEU A 96 -19.32 11.38 4.91
CA LEU A 96 -19.01 10.27 5.79
C LEU A 96 -17.80 10.64 6.65
N PHE A 97 -17.93 10.48 7.96
CA PHE A 97 -16.84 10.67 8.91
C PHE A 97 -16.40 9.33 9.47
N SER A 98 -15.09 9.19 9.72
CA SER A 98 -14.49 8.01 10.34
C SER A 98 -13.84 8.41 11.67
N MET A 99 -14.10 7.62 12.71
CA MET A 99 -13.50 7.76 14.03
C MET A 99 -12.72 6.49 14.39
N PHE A 100 -11.51 6.67 14.93
CA PHE A 100 -10.62 5.59 15.31
C PHE A 100 -10.34 5.60 16.80
N ARG A 101 -10.46 4.44 17.42
CA ARG A 101 -10.24 4.29 18.86
C ARG A 101 -8.76 4.42 19.19
N LEU A 102 -8.42 5.29 20.15
CA LEU A 102 -7.03 5.55 20.53
C LEU A 102 -6.44 4.47 21.44
N ASP A 103 -7.27 3.87 22.28
CA ASP A 103 -6.94 2.78 23.21
C ASP A 103 -7.48 1.42 22.72
N GLY A 104 -7.64 1.29 21.40
CA GLY A 104 -8.15 0.08 20.78
C GLY A 104 -7.15 -1.09 20.84
N ALA A 105 -7.65 -2.29 21.16
CA ALA A 105 -6.83 -3.49 21.11
C ALA A 105 -6.39 -3.79 19.66
N PRO A 106 -5.09 -3.95 19.37
CA PRO A 106 -4.61 -4.29 18.04
C PRO A 106 -5.12 -5.64 17.55
N ILE A 107 -5.23 -5.81 16.23
CA ILE A 107 -5.62 -7.07 15.60
C ILE A 107 -4.48 -7.66 14.79
N ASP A 108 -4.54 -8.96 14.49
CA ASP A 108 -3.60 -9.60 13.56
C ASP A 108 -3.64 -8.96 12.18
N CYS A 109 -2.46 -8.71 11.61
CA CYS A 109 -2.34 -8.13 10.28
C CYS A 109 -2.78 -9.14 9.19
N PRO A 110 -3.55 -8.70 8.17
CA PRO A 110 -4.01 -9.57 7.08
C PRO A 110 -2.90 -9.93 6.10
N PHE A 111 -1.82 -9.15 6.07
CA PHE A 111 -0.64 -9.36 5.24
C PHE A 111 0.39 -10.13 6.07
N LYS A 112 0.68 -11.37 5.67
CA LYS A 112 1.66 -12.23 6.36
C LYS A 112 2.87 -12.43 5.46
N GLY A 113 4.03 -12.00 5.95
CA GLY A 113 5.32 -12.09 5.27
C GLY A 113 5.91 -13.51 5.24
N PRO A 114 6.97 -13.72 4.44
CA PRO A 114 7.65 -12.71 3.61
C PRO A 114 6.86 -12.38 2.34
N LEU A 115 6.64 -11.09 2.06
CA LEU A 115 6.05 -10.59 0.80
C LEU A 115 7.01 -9.60 0.14
N THR A 116 6.87 -9.43 -1.17
CA THR A 116 7.50 -8.34 -1.93
C THR A 116 6.41 -7.43 -2.48
N PHE A 117 6.74 -6.17 -2.71
CA PHE A 117 5.80 -5.24 -3.32
C PHE A 117 6.46 -4.21 -4.22
N THR A 118 5.70 -3.81 -5.23
CA THR A 118 5.94 -2.62 -6.04
C THR A 118 4.90 -1.58 -5.66
N TYR A 119 5.24 -0.29 -5.72
CA TYR A 119 4.33 0.77 -5.31
C TYR A 119 4.35 1.96 -6.27
N ASN A 120 3.28 2.75 -6.26
CA ASN A 120 3.15 3.95 -7.08
C ASN A 120 2.60 5.10 -6.22
N ARG A 121 3.19 6.30 -6.38
CA ARG A 121 2.84 7.55 -5.65
C ARG A 121 2.33 8.65 -6.58
N GLY A 122 1.88 8.32 -7.78
CA GLY A 122 1.38 9.25 -8.80
C GLY A 122 2.38 9.63 -9.90
N HIS A 123 3.65 9.23 -9.78
CA HIS A 123 4.72 9.57 -10.73
C HIS A 123 5.29 8.35 -11.50
N GLY A 124 4.65 7.19 -11.37
CA GLY A 124 5.09 5.94 -11.99
C GLY A 124 5.26 4.80 -10.98
N ASP A 125 5.36 3.58 -11.51
CA ASP A 125 5.50 2.37 -10.69
C ASP A 125 6.96 2.16 -10.27
N CYS A 126 7.23 2.21 -8.97
CA CYS A 126 8.50 1.78 -8.40
C CYS A 126 8.59 0.25 -8.38
N ARG A 127 9.36 -0.28 -9.35
CA ARG A 127 9.52 -1.74 -9.57
C ARG A 127 10.89 -2.27 -9.18
N TYR A 128 11.94 -1.44 -9.25
CA TYR A 128 13.30 -1.85 -8.94
C TYR A 128 14.09 -0.68 -8.29
N PRO A 129 14.68 -0.88 -7.09
CA PRO A 129 14.70 -2.13 -6.31
C PRO A 129 13.32 -2.50 -5.76
N VAL A 130 13.07 -3.81 -5.55
CA VAL A 130 11.77 -4.27 -5.05
C VAL A 130 11.67 -4.03 -3.54
N SER A 131 10.52 -3.53 -3.08
CA SER A 131 10.25 -3.31 -1.66
C SER A 131 9.78 -4.62 -0.98
N THR A 132 9.95 -4.74 0.34
CA THR A 132 9.66 -5.99 1.08
C THR A 132 8.74 -5.77 2.27
N ILE A 133 7.97 -6.82 2.59
CA ILE A 133 7.09 -6.87 3.76
C ILE A 133 7.52 -8.02 4.66
N GLU A 134 7.84 -7.69 5.90
CA GLU A 134 8.32 -8.65 6.89
C GLU A 134 7.37 -8.73 8.09
N SER A 135 7.10 -9.95 8.54
CA SER A 135 6.28 -10.18 9.73
C SER A 135 7.10 -9.85 10.99
N CYS A 136 6.54 -9.09 11.91
CA CYS A 136 7.14 -8.85 13.21
C CYS A 136 6.90 -10.03 14.18
N ILE A 137 7.57 -10.02 15.33
CA ILE A 137 7.32 -10.97 16.44
C ILE A 137 5.85 -10.90 16.89
N HIS A 138 5.30 -9.68 16.96
CA HIS A 138 3.89 -9.47 17.24
C HIS A 138 3.07 -9.61 15.95
N PRO A 139 2.03 -10.47 15.93
CA PRO A 139 1.23 -10.72 14.72
C PRO A 139 0.37 -9.53 14.30
N SER A 140 0.20 -8.54 15.19
CA SER A 140 -0.49 -7.27 14.92
C SER A 140 0.41 -6.21 14.30
N ARG A 141 1.67 -6.53 14.00
CA ARG A 141 2.63 -5.61 13.40
C ARG A 141 3.29 -6.20 12.17
N VAL A 142 3.57 -5.33 11.21
CA VAL A 142 4.25 -5.68 9.97
C VAL A 142 5.19 -4.56 9.57
N LEU A 143 6.35 -4.91 9.03
CA LEU A 143 7.35 -3.97 8.57
C LEU A 143 7.26 -3.80 7.06
N LEU A 144 7.13 -2.57 6.59
CA LEU A 144 7.13 -2.19 5.18
C LEU A 144 8.48 -1.52 4.86
N ASN A 145 9.34 -2.24 4.14
CA ASN A 145 10.66 -1.76 3.73
C ASN A 145 10.58 -1.22 2.29
N TYR A 146 10.39 0.09 2.15
CA TYR A 146 10.35 0.78 0.87
C TYR A 146 11.75 1.00 0.31
N GLN A 147 11.86 0.89 -1.01
CA GLN A 147 13.07 1.17 -1.77
C GLN A 147 12.83 2.36 -2.70
N ALA A 148 13.77 3.31 -2.76
CA ALA A 148 13.76 4.35 -3.77
C ALA A 148 14.12 3.79 -5.15
N CYS A 149 13.29 4.05 -6.15
CA CYS A 149 13.57 3.63 -7.52
C CYS A 149 14.32 4.74 -8.27
N PRO A 150 15.37 4.41 -9.05
CA PRO A 150 16.00 5.36 -9.95
C PRO A 150 14.98 5.97 -10.92
N ASP A 151 15.11 7.27 -11.18
CA ASP A 151 14.34 8.02 -12.16
C ASP A 151 12.81 8.09 -11.93
N ILE A 152 12.33 7.73 -10.73
CA ILE A 152 10.91 7.86 -10.36
C ILE A 152 10.79 8.89 -9.22
N PRO A 153 10.37 10.13 -9.53
CA PRO A 153 10.22 11.18 -8.52
C PRO A 153 9.27 10.79 -7.38
N GLY A 154 9.62 11.17 -6.15
CA GLY A 154 8.82 10.92 -4.96
C GLY A 154 8.94 9.49 -4.40
N THR A 155 9.73 8.61 -5.01
CA THR A 155 10.11 7.34 -4.38
C THR A 155 11.21 7.58 -3.34
N GLU A 156 11.11 6.92 -2.18
CA GLU A 156 12.01 7.13 -1.05
C GLU A 156 12.29 5.80 -0.35
N SER A 157 13.52 5.64 0.13
CA SER A 157 13.89 4.48 0.95
C SER A 157 13.50 4.77 2.40
N ALA A 158 12.50 4.04 2.89
CA ALA A 158 11.95 4.24 4.22
C ALA A 158 11.49 2.91 4.81
N VAL A 159 11.52 2.82 6.13
CA VAL A 159 11.01 1.67 6.88
C VAL A 159 9.83 2.14 7.71
N GLU A 160 8.65 1.62 7.41
CA GLU A 160 7.41 1.95 8.11
C GLU A 160 6.94 0.70 8.90
N GLU A 161 6.89 0.80 10.24
CA GLU A 161 6.28 -0.23 11.08
C GLU A 161 4.78 0.07 11.21
N LEU A 162 3.95 -0.82 10.65
CA LEU A 162 2.50 -0.69 10.66
C LEU A 162 1.91 -1.58 11.75
N GLN A 163 1.17 -0.97 12.68
CA GLN A 163 0.36 -1.69 13.66
C GLN A 163 -1.10 -1.78 13.19
N CYS A 164 -1.60 -2.99 13.00
CA CYS A 164 -2.97 -3.24 12.53
C CYS A 164 -3.99 -3.08 13.68
N LEU A 165 -5.03 -2.29 13.46
CA LEU A 165 -6.01 -1.94 14.50
C LEU A 165 -7.43 -2.43 14.19
N ALA A 166 -7.81 -2.52 12.92
CA ALA A 166 -9.14 -2.96 12.53
C ALA A 166 -9.16 -3.49 11.11
N ALA A 167 -9.95 -4.52 10.84
CA ALA A 167 -10.18 -5.01 9.49
C ALA A 167 -11.62 -5.46 9.32
N TRP A 168 -12.22 -5.11 8.18
CA TRP A 168 -13.58 -5.52 7.83
C TRP A 168 -13.69 -5.73 6.31
N LYS A 169 -14.81 -6.28 5.88
CA LYS A 169 -15.12 -6.50 4.47
C LYS A 169 -16.41 -5.77 4.13
N GLU A 170 -16.41 -5.06 3.02
CA GLU A 170 -17.58 -4.36 2.50
C GLU A 170 -17.64 -4.57 0.98
N GLY A 171 -18.72 -5.22 0.52
CA GLY A 171 -18.83 -5.68 -0.87
C GLY A 171 -17.72 -6.66 -1.27
N SER A 172 -17.02 -6.34 -2.36
CA SER A 172 -15.87 -7.11 -2.88
C SER A 172 -14.54 -6.78 -2.20
N PHE A 173 -14.48 -5.64 -1.50
CA PHE A 173 -13.24 -5.08 -0.97
C PHE A 173 -13.09 -5.38 0.51
N ARG A 174 -11.84 -5.37 0.96
CA ARG A 174 -11.49 -5.45 2.37
C ARG A 174 -10.78 -4.17 2.77
N TYR A 175 -11.01 -3.77 4.00
CA TYR A 175 -10.44 -2.57 4.57
C TYR A 175 -9.61 -2.95 5.78
N LEU A 176 -8.53 -2.22 5.99
CA LEU A 176 -7.66 -2.31 7.13
C LEU A 176 -7.35 -0.90 7.60
N VAL A 177 -7.44 -0.66 8.91
CA VAL A 177 -6.90 0.53 9.55
C VAL A 177 -5.65 0.11 10.27
N GLY A 178 -4.58 0.87 10.06
CA GLY A 178 -3.36 0.72 10.83
C GLY A 178 -2.80 2.06 11.28
N LEU A 179 -1.91 1.97 12.27
CA LEU A 179 -1.17 3.09 12.83
C LEU A 179 0.31 2.93 12.46
N ILE A 180 0.86 3.87 11.71
CA ILE A 180 2.29 3.92 11.41
C ILE A 180 3.03 4.41 12.66
N GLN A 181 4.01 3.63 13.09
CA GLN A 181 4.90 4.00 14.19
C GLN A 181 6.06 4.85 13.65
N TYR A 182 6.21 6.07 14.19
CA TYR A 182 7.34 6.95 13.89
C TYR A 182 8.26 7.02 15.11
N ARG A 183 9.57 7.16 14.85
CA ARG A 183 10.58 7.39 15.91
C ARG A 183 10.49 8.78 16.55
N HIS A 184 9.80 9.72 15.89
CA HIS A 184 9.62 11.09 16.36
C HIS A 184 8.13 11.42 16.57
N HIS A 185 7.84 12.52 17.27
CA HIS A 185 6.48 12.95 17.58
C HIS A 185 5.69 13.31 16.31
N ALA A 186 4.94 12.34 15.78
CA ALA A 186 3.98 12.53 14.70
C ALA A 186 2.55 12.60 15.27
N SER A 187 1.73 13.47 14.70
CA SER A 187 0.32 13.60 15.09
C SER A 187 -0.50 12.35 14.71
N TYR A 188 -1.71 12.20 15.24
CA TYR A 188 -2.58 11.09 14.82
C TYR A 188 -3.02 11.21 13.35
N GLU A 189 -3.11 12.43 12.81
CA GLU A 189 -3.39 12.69 11.39
C GLU A 189 -2.37 12.06 10.44
N GLU A 190 -1.09 12.07 10.85
CA GLU A 190 -0.01 11.52 10.03
C GLU A 190 0.13 10.02 10.18
N ARG A 191 -0.24 9.49 11.36
CA ARG A 191 -0.03 8.10 11.75
C ARG A 191 -1.15 7.16 11.34
N PHE A 192 -2.41 7.58 11.44
CA PHE A 192 -3.53 6.72 11.03
C PHE A 192 -3.59 6.63 9.52
N ARG A 193 -3.59 5.40 9.00
CA ARG A 193 -3.73 5.10 7.59
C ARG A 193 -4.76 4.02 7.37
N CYS A 194 -5.53 4.17 6.29
CA CYS A 194 -6.45 3.15 5.84
C CYS A 194 -5.94 2.50 4.57
N PHE A 195 -6.24 1.22 4.46
CA PHE A 195 -5.85 0.36 3.36
C PHE A 195 -7.09 -0.29 2.81
N ALA A 196 -7.32 -0.14 1.50
CA ALA A 196 -8.33 -0.90 0.77
C ALA A 196 -7.60 -1.97 -0.04
N TYR A 197 -8.03 -3.23 0.06
CA TYR A 197 -7.37 -4.30 -0.63
C TYR A 197 -8.30 -5.39 -1.14
N GLU A 198 -7.85 -6.05 -2.20
CA GLU A 198 -8.45 -7.26 -2.73
C GLU A 198 -7.44 -8.40 -2.71
N LYS A 199 -7.93 -9.62 -2.45
CA LYS A 199 -7.12 -10.83 -2.53
C LYS A 199 -7.27 -11.41 -3.93
N SER A 200 -6.16 -11.76 -4.55
CA SER A 200 -6.16 -12.52 -5.80
C SER A 200 -6.90 -13.84 -5.61
N LYS A 201 -7.84 -14.16 -6.51
CA LYS A 201 -8.46 -15.48 -6.53
C LYS A 201 -7.44 -16.44 -7.11
N LYS A 202 -7.17 -17.59 -6.46
CA LYS A 202 -6.30 -18.63 -7.02
C LYS A 202 -6.80 -18.99 -8.43
N GLY A 203 -6.04 -18.60 -9.47
CA GLY A 203 -6.39 -18.82 -10.88
C GLY A 203 -7.23 -17.73 -11.57
N GLY A 204 -7.36 -16.52 -11.01
CA GLY A 204 -8.24 -15.48 -11.57
C GLY A 204 -7.57 -14.12 -11.75
N VAL A 205 -7.57 -13.65 -13.00
CA VAL A 205 -7.32 -12.25 -13.39
C VAL A 205 -8.23 -11.33 -12.56
N PHE A 206 -7.69 -10.24 -12.02
CA PHE A 206 -8.48 -9.20 -11.38
C PHE A 206 -9.48 -8.64 -12.43
N SER A 207 -10.79 -8.79 -12.19
CA SER A 207 -11.82 -8.17 -13.03
C SER A 207 -11.80 -6.65 -12.82
N GLY A 208 -10.85 -5.99 -13.47
CA GLY A 208 -10.77 -4.55 -13.63
C GLY A 208 -10.22 -4.30 -15.02
N ASN A 209 -11.00 -3.61 -15.85
CA ASN A 209 -10.69 -3.31 -17.24
C ASN A 209 -9.51 -2.31 -17.29
N TYR A 210 -8.28 -2.83 -17.25
CA TYR A 210 -7.08 -2.04 -17.52
C TYR A 210 -6.61 -2.35 -18.93
N GLY A 211 -6.65 -1.33 -19.78
CA GLY A 211 -6.14 -1.38 -21.15
C GLY A 211 -4.69 -1.85 -21.15
N ASN A 212 -4.43 -2.87 -21.97
CA ASN A 212 -3.08 -3.27 -22.36
C ASN A 212 -2.37 -2.09 -23.04
N PHE A 213 -1.47 -1.41 -22.35
CA PHE A 213 -0.40 -0.66 -23.02
C PHE A 213 0.76 -1.62 -23.25
N ALA A 214 0.57 -2.49 -24.24
CA ALA A 214 1.65 -3.19 -24.89
C ALA A 214 2.37 -2.18 -25.80
N ASN A 215 3.65 -1.95 -25.50
CA ASN A 215 4.74 -1.52 -26.36
C ASN A 215 4.36 -1.08 -27.79
N ASN A 216 4.51 0.22 -28.06
CA ASN A 216 4.88 0.69 -29.39
C ASN A 216 5.99 1.74 -29.25
N SER A 217 7.20 1.26 -29.00
CA SER A 217 8.43 1.98 -29.29
C SER A 217 8.77 1.76 -30.77
N ALA A 218 8.06 2.47 -31.65
CA ALA A 218 8.44 2.63 -33.04
C ALA A 218 7.90 3.97 -33.55
N VAL A 219 8.53 5.07 -33.11
CA VAL A 219 8.36 6.36 -33.79
C VAL A 219 9.39 6.39 -34.91
N SER A 220 8.96 5.97 -36.10
CA SER A 220 9.65 6.29 -37.34
C SER A 220 9.49 7.78 -37.60
N LEU A 221 10.62 8.49 -37.59
CA LEU A 221 10.72 9.87 -38.05
C LEU A 221 10.44 9.90 -39.57
N ALA A 222 9.32 10.49 -39.95
CA ALA A 222 9.07 10.91 -41.33
C ALA A 222 8.75 12.42 -41.33
N LEU A 223 9.57 13.16 -42.08
CA LEU A 223 9.43 14.59 -42.33
C LEU A 223 8.16 14.90 -43.14
N GLY A 224 7.50 16.02 -42.84
CA GLY A 224 6.42 16.57 -43.66
C GLY A 224 5.79 17.81 -43.03
N SER A 225 6.22 18.97 -43.48
CA SER A 225 5.77 20.31 -43.09
C SER A 225 4.46 20.75 -43.75
N THR A 226 3.81 21.77 -43.16
CA THR A 226 2.77 22.70 -43.70
C THR A 226 1.35 22.11 -43.86
N SER A 227 0.23 22.79 -43.60
CA SER A 227 -0.13 24.15 -43.20
C SER A 227 -1.59 24.13 -42.70
N LYS A 228 -1.96 25.11 -41.85
CA LYS A 228 -3.35 25.41 -41.46
C LYS A 228 -4.13 25.94 -42.66
N ASP A 229 -5.39 25.53 -42.81
CA ASP A 229 -6.48 26.41 -43.26
C ASP A 229 -7.87 25.83 -42.99
N SER A 230 -8.86 26.71 -43.07
CA SER A 230 -10.16 26.71 -42.38
C SER A 230 -11.33 26.18 -43.24
N ALA A 231 -12.49 26.01 -42.57
CA ALA A 231 -13.87 26.14 -43.10
C ALA A 231 -14.73 24.87 -43.39
N SER A 232 -15.76 24.71 -42.53
CA SER A 232 -17.21 24.52 -42.76
C SER A 232 -17.81 23.59 -43.86
N LEU A 233 -18.79 22.79 -43.38
CA LEU A 233 -20.10 22.38 -43.95
C LEU A 233 -20.15 21.37 -45.13
N VAL A 234 -20.93 20.28 -44.94
CA VAL A 234 -22.17 19.88 -45.69
C VAL A 234 -22.53 18.39 -45.43
N SER A 235 -23.83 18.12 -45.53
CA SER A 235 -24.71 16.97 -45.22
C SER A 235 -24.69 15.71 -46.14
N VAL A 236 -24.90 14.51 -45.54
CA VAL A 236 -25.90 13.38 -45.78
C VAL A 236 -26.29 12.97 -47.25
N PRO A 237 -26.76 11.73 -47.66
CA PRO A 237 -26.94 10.38 -47.03
C PRO A 237 -26.49 9.10 -47.85
N ALA A 238 -26.60 7.92 -47.19
CA ALA A 238 -27.10 6.58 -47.61
C ALA A 238 -26.47 5.67 -48.71
N GLY A 239 -26.48 4.35 -48.40
CA GLY A 239 -26.31 3.18 -49.30
C GLY A 239 -24.93 2.51 -49.14
N GLY A 240 -24.72 1.19 -49.00
CA GLY A 240 -25.52 -0.02 -49.09
C GLY A 240 -24.55 -1.18 -49.40
N THR A 241 -24.58 -2.26 -48.60
CA THR A 241 -24.12 -3.64 -48.88
C THR A 241 -22.70 -3.90 -49.47
N SER A 242 -21.86 -4.64 -48.74
CA SER A 242 -21.49 -6.04 -49.08
C SER A 242 -20.20 -6.51 -48.41
N SER A 243 -20.24 -7.77 -48.03
CA SER A 243 -19.25 -8.65 -47.42
C SER A 243 -17.87 -8.69 -48.08
N VAL A 244 -16.81 -8.68 -47.27
CA VAL A 244 -15.57 -9.41 -47.56
C VAL A 244 -15.15 -10.17 -46.30
N ALA A 245 -15.25 -11.49 -46.37
CA ALA A 245 -14.60 -12.40 -45.44
C ALA A 245 -13.11 -12.42 -45.74
N VAL A 246 -12.26 -12.15 -44.74
CA VAL A 246 -10.83 -12.43 -44.83
C VAL A 246 -10.47 -13.31 -43.64
N GLY A 247 -9.93 -14.48 -43.97
CA GLY A 247 -9.76 -15.64 -43.10
C GLY A 247 -8.91 -15.36 -41.85
N SER A 248 -9.32 -16.02 -40.77
CA SER A 248 -8.53 -16.20 -39.56
C SER A 248 -7.28 -17.02 -39.87
N MET A 249 -6.13 -16.36 -40.04
CA MET A 249 -4.85 -17.02 -39.81
C MET A 249 -4.60 -17.04 -38.31
N SER A 250 -4.70 -18.25 -37.74
CA SER A 250 -4.28 -18.56 -36.38
C SER A 250 -2.77 -18.36 -36.24
N THR A 251 -2.35 -17.22 -35.69
CA THR A 251 -0.98 -17.11 -35.14
C THR A 251 -1.02 -17.55 -33.68
N ASN A 252 -0.48 -18.75 -33.48
CA ASN A 252 -0.27 -19.42 -32.21
C ASN A 252 0.69 -18.61 -31.33
N SER A 253 0.18 -17.69 -30.51
CA SER A 253 0.97 -17.03 -29.47
C SER A 253 1.06 -17.95 -28.26
N ASN A 254 2.11 -18.76 -28.25
CA ASN A 254 2.55 -19.53 -27.11
C ASN A 254 2.87 -18.61 -25.92
N ASN A 255 2.03 -18.74 -24.88
CA ASN A 255 2.35 -18.72 -23.45
C ASN A 255 3.51 -17.83 -22.97
N ASN A 256 3.15 -16.70 -22.34
CA ASN A 256 3.87 -16.13 -21.21
C ASN A 256 2.89 -15.83 -20.05
N ASN A 257 2.20 -16.87 -19.59
CA ASN A 257 1.22 -16.79 -18.48
C ASN A 257 1.84 -17.00 -17.07
N ASN A 258 3.17 -16.93 -16.91
CA ASN A 258 3.82 -17.23 -15.63
C ASN A 258 4.03 -16.04 -14.67
N GLN A 259 3.81 -14.79 -15.09
CA GLN A 259 3.94 -13.64 -14.17
C GLN A 259 2.66 -13.26 -13.41
N GLN A 260 1.50 -13.79 -13.82
CA GLN A 260 0.20 -13.39 -13.25
C GLN A 260 -0.21 -14.23 -12.02
N ASN A 261 0.46 -15.37 -11.80
CA ASN A 261 0.10 -16.34 -10.74
C ASN A 261 0.68 -16.01 -9.35
N ASP A 262 1.51 -14.99 -9.21
CA ASP A 262 2.18 -14.65 -7.94
C ASP A 262 1.66 -13.36 -7.27
N LEU A 263 0.75 -12.64 -7.92
CA LEU A 263 0.10 -11.48 -7.31
C LEU A 263 -0.91 -11.97 -6.26
N LEU A 264 -0.68 -11.62 -5.00
CA LEU A 264 -1.50 -12.04 -3.87
C LEU A 264 -2.52 -10.97 -3.46
N PHE A 265 -2.09 -9.71 -3.44
CA PHE A 265 -2.94 -8.59 -3.06
C PHE A 265 -2.72 -7.39 -3.96
N ARG A 266 -3.82 -6.70 -4.27
CA ARG A 266 -3.77 -5.31 -4.72
C ARG A 266 -4.24 -4.46 -3.56
N VAL A 267 -3.47 -3.43 -3.23
CA VAL A 267 -3.67 -2.61 -2.03
C VAL A 267 -3.56 -1.14 -2.42
N ALA A 268 -4.46 -0.31 -1.91
CA ALA A 268 -4.31 1.13 -1.90
C ALA A 268 -4.25 1.63 -0.46
N MET A 269 -3.46 2.67 -0.23
CA MET A 269 -3.32 3.35 1.06
C MET A 269 -3.80 4.80 0.95
N SER A 270 -4.48 5.27 2.00
CA SER A 270 -4.97 6.65 2.08
C SER A 270 -3.85 7.68 2.29
N GLY A 271 -4.05 8.87 1.73
CA GLY A 271 -3.14 10.02 1.89
C GLY A 271 -3.36 10.79 3.19
N ASP A 272 -4.46 10.51 3.90
CA ASP A 272 -4.82 11.08 5.20
C ASP A 272 -5.55 10.04 6.06
N ALA A 273 -5.93 10.46 7.28
CA ALA A 273 -6.68 9.65 8.21
C ALA A 273 -8.21 9.74 8.04
N SER A 274 -8.73 10.41 7.00
CA SER A 274 -10.19 10.48 6.76
C SER A 274 -10.75 9.15 6.25
N CYS A 275 -9.92 8.41 5.48
CA CYS A 275 -10.22 7.08 4.95
C CYS A 275 -11.45 6.98 4.04
N ASN A 276 -11.92 8.13 3.54
CA ASN A 276 -13.11 8.21 2.70
C ASN A 276 -12.76 7.90 1.23
N GLY A 277 -13.66 7.18 0.54
CA GLY A 277 -13.57 6.96 -0.91
C GLY A 277 -12.41 6.05 -1.38
N LEU A 278 -11.75 5.32 -0.48
CA LEU A 278 -10.61 4.50 -0.84
C LEU A 278 -11.04 3.24 -1.60
N LEU A 279 -10.51 3.06 -2.81
CA LEU A 279 -10.63 1.84 -3.61
C LEU A 279 -9.26 1.17 -3.73
N PRO A 280 -9.15 -0.16 -3.88
CA PRO A 280 -7.84 -0.83 -3.97
C PRO A 280 -6.94 -0.35 -5.12
N ASN A 281 -7.51 0.40 -6.07
CA ASN A 281 -6.83 0.90 -7.27
C ASN A 281 -6.57 2.41 -7.20
N GLU A 282 -7.15 3.10 -6.22
CA GLU A 282 -7.23 4.54 -6.16
C GLU A 282 -6.97 4.99 -4.72
N GLY A 283 -5.78 5.54 -4.50
CA GLY A 283 -5.31 6.04 -3.21
C GLY A 283 -4.03 6.83 -3.39
N SER A 284 -3.52 7.44 -2.32
CA SER A 284 -2.28 8.21 -2.36
C SER A 284 -1.07 7.33 -2.69
N ARG A 285 -1.10 6.07 -2.24
CA ARG A 285 -0.15 5.05 -2.65
C ARG A 285 -0.90 3.79 -3.08
N THR A 286 -0.57 3.24 -4.23
CA THR A 286 -1.06 1.93 -4.66
C THR A 286 0.08 0.93 -4.66
N MET A 287 -0.21 -0.33 -4.32
CA MET A 287 0.78 -1.37 -4.09
C MET A 287 0.29 -2.71 -4.64
N LEU A 288 1.23 -3.50 -5.15
CA LEU A 288 0.99 -4.86 -5.62
C LEU A 288 1.86 -5.82 -4.82
N PHE A 289 1.23 -6.64 -3.97
CA PHE A 289 1.94 -7.58 -3.10
C PHE A 289 2.05 -8.94 -3.78
N LYS A 290 3.27 -9.43 -3.90
CA LYS A 290 3.59 -10.77 -4.39
C LYS A 290 4.17 -11.62 -3.28
N LYS A 291 4.16 -12.94 -3.47
CA LYS A 291 4.85 -13.82 -2.53
C LYS A 291 6.32 -13.44 -2.53
N GLY A 292 6.88 -13.18 -1.36
CA GLY A 292 8.32 -13.05 -1.25
C GLY A 292 8.92 -14.41 -1.57
N SER A 293 9.94 -14.44 -2.42
CA SER A 293 10.83 -15.59 -2.38
C SER A 293 11.35 -15.63 -0.94
N THR A 294 11.13 -16.73 -0.22
CA THR A 294 12.02 -17.06 0.90
C THR A 294 13.43 -16.86 0.38
N PRO A 295 14.33 -16.14 1.08
CA PRO A 295 15.69 -15.96 0.58
C PRO A 295 16.22 -17.34 0.22
N LYS A 296 16.35 -17.61 -1.09
CA LYS A 296 17.12 -18.76 -1.52
C LYS A 296 18.51 -18.49 -0.93
N PRO A 297 19.18 -19.49 -0.33
CA PRO A 297 20.52 -19.28 0.17
C PRO A 297 21.32 -18.63 -0.97
N CYS A 298 21.81 -17.41 -0.73
CA CYS A 298 22.59 -16.66 -1.72
C CYS A 298 23.91 -17.40 -1.83
N GLN A 299 23.99 -18.29 -2.80
CA GLN A 299 25.16 -19.11 -3.04
C GLN A 299 25.91 -18.57 -4.24
N PHE A 300 27.23 -18.43 -4.13
CA PHE A 300 28.04 -18.06 -5.28
C PHE A 300 27.84 -19.08 -6.40
N PRO A 301 27.91 -18.69 -7.68
CA PRO A 301 27.83 -19.64 -8.77
C PRO A 301 28.90 -20.73 -8.65
N SER A 302 28.56 -21.96 -9.06
CA SER A 302 29.47 -23.10 -8.99
C SER A 302 30.76 -22.89 -9.81
N TRP A 303 30.73 -22.10 -10.88
CA TRP A 303 31.91 -21.81 -11.69
C TRP A 303 32.93 -20.91 -10.96
N VAL A 304 32.47 -20.01 -10.09
CA VAL A 304 33.37 -19.20 -9.24
C VAL A 304 33.99 -20.09 -8.16
N GLN A 305 33.17 -20.97 -7.59
CA GLN A 305 33.57 -21.90 -6.54
C GLN A 305 34.34 -23.12 -7.06
N ALA A 306 34.49 -23.27 -8.38
CA ALA A 306 35.32 -24.33 -8.97
C ALA A 306 36.76 -24.26 -8.44
N HIS A 307 37.23 -23.05 -8.14
CA HIS A 307 38.45 -22.82 -7.36
C HIS A 307 38.09 -22.01 -6.11
N THR A 308 38.50 -22.50 -4.94
CA THR A 308 38.18 -21.84 -3.66
C THR A 308 38.97 -20.55 -3.44
N GLN A 309 40.08 -20.35 -4.18
CA GLN A 309 40.95 -19.17 -4.08
C GLN A 309 41.33 -18.65 -5.47
N TRP A 310 41.23 -17.35 -5.63
CA TRP A 310 41.62 -16.61 -6.83
C TRP A 310 42.66 -15.56 -6.45
N HIS A 311 43.69 -15.40 -7.27
CA HIS A 311 44.75 -14.42 -7.05
C HIS A 311 44.79 -13.40 -8.18
N THR A 312 45.10 -12.16 -7.86
CA THR A 312 45.46 -11.17 -8.87
C THR A 312 46.79 -11.53 -9.53
N LEU A 313 47.01 -11.10 -10.77
CA LEU A 313 48.25 -11.37 -11.51
C LEU A 313 49.51 -10.84 -10.81
N ASP A 314 49.35 -9.78 -10.02
CA ASP A 314 50.41 -9.17 -9.20
C ASP A 314 50.58 -9.84 -7.82
N GLN A 315 49.80 -10.89 -7.53
CA GLN A 315 49.77 -11.66 -6.28
C GLN A 315 49.48 -10.84 -5.01
N ARG A 316 49.01 -9.59 -5.15
CA ARG A 316 48.75 -8.71 -4.00
C ARG A 316 47.42 -9.01 -3.33
N SER A 317 46.41 -9.41 -4.09
CA SER A 317 45.07 -9.68 -3.57
C SER A 317 44.68 -11.13 -3.76
N THR A 318 44.13 -11.73 -2.71
CA THR A 318 43.56 -13.08 -2.72
C THR A 318 42.07 -13.01 -2.41
N TYR A 319 41.26 -13.64 -3.25
CA TYR A 319 39.81 -13.76 -3.11
C TYR A 319 39.45 -15.21 -2.84
N ALA A 320 38.98 -15.51 -1.63
CA ALA A 320 38.54 -16.84 -1.24
C ALA A 320 37.01 -16.90 -1.17
N PHE A 321 36.41 -17.82 -1.92
CA PHE A 321 34.95 -18.02 -1.95
C PHE A 321 34.58 -19.28 -1.18
N ASP A 322 33.62 -19.14 -0.27
CA ASP A 322 32.86 -20.21 0.37
C ASP A 322 31.37 -19.97 0.05
N SER A 323 30.54 -21.01 0.11
CA SER A 323 29.15 -21.08 -0.37
C SER A 323 28.42 -19.74 -0.38
N SER A 324 28.42 -18.98 0.73
CA SER A 324 27.84 -17.64 0.83
C SER A 324 28.79 -16.54 1.33
N THR A 325 30.09 -16.81 1.51
CA THR A 325 31.07 -15.81 2.01
C THR A 325 32.27 -15.62 1.06
N LEU A 326 32.67 -14.37 0.86
CA LEU A 326 33.84 -13.95 0.12
C LEU A 326 34.83 -13.33 1.10
N ARG A 327 36.04 -13.85 1.19
CA ARG A 327 37.14 -13.24 1.93
C ARG A 327 38.13 -12.64 0.96
N VAL A 328 38.46 -11.38 1.16
CA VAL A 328 39.47 -10.65 0.37
C VAL A 328 40.61 -10.32 1.30
N SER A 329 41.80 -10.82 1.01
CA SER A 329 43.02 -10.42 1.71
C SER A 329 43.95 -9.66 0.77
N ASN A 330 44.52 -8.57 1.25
CA ASN A 330 45.49 -7.75 0.52
C ASN A 330 46.83 -7.79 1.26
N SER A 331 47.87 -8.29 0.59
CA SER A 331 49.25 -8.29 1.06
C SER A 331 50.06 -7.25 0.31
N SER A 332 50.70 -6.34 1.05
CA SER A 332 51.65 -5.37 0.51
C SER A 332 53.03 -5.97 0.22
N ASP A 333 53.28 -7.23 0.58
CA ASP A 333 54.60 -7.85 0.56
C ASP A 333 54.59 -9.24 -0.13
N PRO A 334 55.32 -9.44 -1.25
CA PRO A 334 55.39 -10.73 -1.94
C PRO A 334 56.27 -11.77 -1.24
N THR A 335 56.96 -11.43 -0.15
CA THR A 335 57.87 -12.33 0.58
C THR A 335 57.39 -12.77 1.97
N GLY A 336 56.18 -12.36 2.40
CA GLY A 336 55.49 -12.99 3.52
C GLY A 336 56.09 -12.71 4.91
N ILE A 337 56.73 -11.56 5.14
CA ILE A 337 57.28 -11.21 6.47
C ILE A 337 56.90 -9.78 6.87
N SER A 338 55.59 -9.46 6.92
CA SER A 338 55.06 -8.37 7.76
C SER A 338 53.53 -8.43 7.95
N PRO A 339 53.00 -7.90 9.08
CA PRO A 339 51.65 -8.18 9.55
C PRO A 339 50.56 -7.24 9.01
N SER A 340 50.81 -6.45 7.96
CA SER A 340 49.80 -5.56 7.37
C SER A 340 48.94 -6.28 6.32
N THR A 341 48.27 -7.35 6.73
CA THR A 341 47.28 -8.03 5.88
C THR A 341 45.92 -7.40 6.14
N LEU A 342 45.45 -6.54 5.24
CA LEU A 342 44.08 -6.04 5.29
C LEU A 342 43.15 -7.17 4.87
N SER A 343 42.18 -7.52 5.73
CA SER A 343 41.20 -8.56 5.43
C SER A 343 39.77 -8.00 5.45
N MET A 344 39.03 -8.28 4.39
CA MET A 344 37.62 -7.94 4.26
C MET A 344 36.83 -9.22 4.07
N THR A 345 35.75 -9.38 4.84
CA THR A 345 34.80 -10.47 4.62
C THR A 345 33.51 -9.88 4.08
N ALA A 346 32.93 -10.51 3.07
CA ALA A 346 31.67 -10.12 2.48
C ALA A 346 30.73 -11.33 2.40
N VAL A 347 29.45 -11.14 2.71
CA VAL A 347 28.43 -12.19 2.70
C VAL A 347 27.47 -11.93 1.53
N CYS A 348 27.15 -12.98 0.77
CA CYS A 348 26.18 -12.94 -0.31
C CYS A 348 24.79 -12.64 0.27
N HIS A 349 24.21 -11.49 -0.08
CA HIS A 349 22.89 -11.06 0.38
C HIS A 349 21.81 -11.38 -0.66
N GLN A 350 22.08 -11.08 -1.93
CA GLN A 350 21.14 -11.33 -3.03
C GLN A 350 21.87 -11.60 -4.35
N ILE A 351 21.36 -12.55 -5.13
CA ILE A 351 21.74 -12.75 -6.54
C ILE A 351 20.71 -12.01 -7.39
N LEU A 352 21.17 -11.08 -8.21
CA LEU A 352 20.32 -10.38 -9.19
C LEU A 352 20.37 -11.21 -10.48
N ASP A 353 19.27 -11.87 -10.83
CA ASP A 353 19.24 -12.81 -11.96
C ASP A 353 19.51 -12.11 -13.33
N ASN A 354 20.67 -12.48 -13.89
CA ASN A 354 21.12 -12.62 -15.29
C ASN A 354 21.30 -11.42 -16.26
N PRO A 355 22.50 -11.26 -16.86
CA PRO A 355 22.63 -10.84 -18.26
C PRO A 355 23.09 -11.96 -19.24
N THR A 356 23.87 -12.98 -18.82
CA THR A 356 24.32 -14.14 -19.64
C THR A 356 24.82 -15.31 -18.77
N LEU A 357 25.01 -16.52 -19.34
CA LEU A 357 25.58 -17.71 -18.66
C LEU A 357 26.95 -17.46 -17.98
N ASP A 358 27.66 -16.42 -18.39
CA ASP A 358 29.04 -16.13 -17.97
C ASP A 358 29.14 -14.93 -17.01
N LYS A 359 28.01 -14.34 -16.59
CA LYS A 359 27.99 -13.13 -15.75
C LYS A 359 26.94 -13.25 -14.65
N VAL A 360 27.36 -12.95 -13.41
CA VAL A 360 26.47 -12.86 -12.26
C VAL A 360 26.58 -11.46 -11.64
N MET A 361 25.45 -10.88 -11.24
CA MET A 361 25.45 -9.69 -10.39
C MET A 361 25.03 -10.07 -8.98
N LEU A 362 25.85 -9.70 -8.00
CA LEU A 362 25.68 -10.07 -6.60
C LEU A 362 25.63 -8.81 -5.74
N VAL A 363 24.70 -8.78 -4.80
CA VAL A 363 24.69 -7.82 -3.70
C VAL A 363 25.41 -8.48 -2.52
N LEU A 364 26.52 -7.88 -2.10
CA LEU A 364 27.35 -8.35 -1.01
C LEU A 364 27.25 -7.39 0.18
N GLN A 365 27.20 -7.94 1.39
CA GLN A 365 27.32 -7.18 2.63
C GLN A 365 28.73 -7.37 3.21
N SER A 366 29.54 -6.31 3.24
CA SER A 366 30.94 -6.38 3.68
C SER A 366 31.14 -5.92 5.13
N THR A 367 32.00 -6.63 5.85
CA THR A 367 32.58 -6.25 7.14
C THR A 367 34.10 -6.20 6.99
N SER A 368 34.71 -5.07 7.29
CA SER A 368 36.17 -4.91 7.36
C SER A 368 36.65 -5.10 8.80
N GLU A 369 37.59 -6.01 9.02
CA GLU A 369 38.37 -6.05 10.27
C GLU A 369 39.63 -5.20 10.04
N TRP A 370 39.76 -4.10 10.79
CA TRP A 370 40.87 -3.16 10.72
C TRP A 370 42.02 -3.58 11.62
#